data_AF-K9D340-F1
#
_entry.id   AF-K9D340-F1
#
_cell.length_a   1.000
_cell.length_b   1.000
_cell.length_c   1.000
_cell.angle_alpha   90.00
_cell.angle_beta   90.00
_cell.angle_gamma   90.00
#
_symmetry.space_group_name_H-M   'P 1'
#
loop_
_entity.id
_entity.type
_entity.pdbx_description
1 polymer ?
#
loop_
_entity_poly.entity_id
_entity_poly.type
_entity_poly.pdbx_seq_one_letter_code
_entity_poly.pdbx_strand_id
1 'polypeptide(L)'
;MLYYFIVDLTNQNDFYSIGIDGGTREQAEEYLQGISRSVRFQRSLDDTRKYKKYKDLGFGKLFYCRHIARVPKGLENDKRERYLDEQ
;
A
#
# COMPACT_ATOMS: atom_id res chain seq x y z
N MET A 1 -9.60 2.77 -10.97
CA MET A 1 -9.79 2.78 -9.51
C MET A 1 -8.43 3.03 -8.89
N LEU A 2 -8.34 4.02 -7.99
CA LEU A 2 -7.12 4.30 -7.24
C LEU A 2 -7.19 3.65 -5.88
N TYR A 3 -6.12 2.99 -5.46
CA TYR A 3 -5.99 2.41 -4.14
C TYR A 3 -4.85 3.09 -3.40
N TYR A 4 -5.13 3.52 -2.17
CA TYR A 4 -4.14 4.10 -1.26
C TYR A 4 -3.87 3.14 -0.12
N PHE A 5 -2.58 2.94 0.16
CA PHE A 5 -2.08 2.09 1.23
C PHE A 5 -1.09 2.86 2.08
N ILE A 6 -0.99 2.47 3.35
CA ILE A 6 0.11 2.85 4.22
C ILE A 6 1.00 1.63 4.41
N VAL A 7 2.28 1.78 4.13
CA VAL A 7 3.26 0.68 4.22
C VAL A 7 4.45 1.08 5.09
N ASP A 8 5.00 0.14 5.85
CA ASP A 8 6.32 0.30 6.50
C ASP A 8 7.39 -0.32 5.60
N LEU A 9 8.10 0.49 4.82
CA LEU A 9 9.08 -0.03 3.84
C LEU A 9 10.39 -0.47 4.50
N THR A 10 10.76 0.10 5.64
CA THR A 10 12.06 -0.16 6.28
C THR A 10 11.94 -1.13 7.46
N ASN A 11 10.73 -1.46 7.90
CA ASN A 11 10.44 -2.17 9.14
C ASN A 11 11.01 -1.47 10.38
N GLN A 12 11.22 -0.14 10.29
CA GLN A 12 11.73 0.72 11.35
C GLN A 12 10.70 1.75 11.79
N ASN A 13 9.40 1.47 11.59
CA ASN A 13 8.29 2.41 11.78
C ASN A 13 8.38 3.62 10.84
N ASP A 14 8.88 3.39 9.62
CA ASP A 14 9.07 4.45 8.63
C ASP A 14 8.02 4.29 7.54
N PHE A 15 6.92 5.03 7.70
CA PHE A 15 5.69 4.79 6.98
C PHE A 15 5.63 5.59 5.68
N TYR A 16 5.06 4.98 4.65
CA TYR A 16 4.85 5.59 3.34
C TYR A 16 3.40 5.42 2.92
N SER A 17 2.83 6.50 2.41
CA SER A 17 1.57 6.45 1.67
C SER A 17 1.86 6.11 0.21
N ILE A 18 1.31 5.00 -0.25
CA ILE A 18 1.47 4.49 -1.61
C ILE A 18 0.14 4.59 -2.35
N GLY A 19 0.19 5.09 -3.58
CA GLY A 19 -0.96 5.13 -4.49
C GLY A 19 -0.73 4.24 -5.72
N ILE A 20 -1.68 3.34 -5.97
CA ILE A 20 -1.70 2.44 -7.13
C ILE A 20 -2.97 2.71 -7.93
N ASP A 21 -2.82 2.86 -9.24
CA ASP A 21 -3.93 3.03 -10.19
C ASP A 21 -4.10 1.78 -11.05
N GLY A 22 -5.30 1.20 -11.02
CA GLY A 22 -5.64 -0.03 -11.74
C GLY A 22 -5.50 -1.29 -10.89
N GLY A 23 -5.83 -2.43 -11.51
CA GLY A 23 -5.93 -3.72 -10.83
C GLY A 23 -7.09 -3.79 -9.84
N THR A 24 -7.05 -4.80 -8.97
CA THR A 24 -7.92 -4.92 -7.79
C THR A 24 -7.19 -4.51 -6.51
N ARG A 25 -7.95 -4.29 -5.44
CA ARG A 25 -7.40 -4.03 -4.10
C ARG A 25 -6.46 -5.15 -3.68
N GLU A 26 -6.85 -6.40 -3.91
CA GLU A 26 -6.14 -7.61 -3.50
C GLU A 26 -4.80 -7.74 -4.23
N GLN A 27 -4.76 -7.49 -5.55
CA GLN A 27 -3.51 -7.49 -6.31
C GLN A 27 -2.52 -6.43 -5.80
N ALA A 28 -3.04 -5.25 -5.47
CA ALA A 28 -2.24 -4.17 -4.90
C ALA A 28 -1.74 -4.51 -3.49
N GLU A 29 -2.59 -5.11 -2.64
CA GLU A 29 -2.22 -5.60 -1.31
C GLU A 29 -1.11 -6.66 -1.41
N GLU A 30 -1.29 -7.72 -2.21
CA GLU A 30 -0.31 -8.79 -2.40
C GLU A 30 1.05 -8.26 -2.88
N TYR A 31 1.05 -7.36 -3.86
CA TYR A 31 2.27 -6.72 -4.35
C TYR A 31 3.01 -5.99 -3.23
N LEU A 32 2.31 -5.17 -2.45
CA LEU A 32 2.92 -4.39 -1.36
C LEU A 32 3.37 -5.30 -0.21
N GLN A 33 2.63 -6.37 0.04
CA GLN A 33 2.94 -7.37 1.06
C GLN A 33 4.22 -8.16 0.74
N GLY A 34 4.58 -8.30 -0.54
CA GLY A 34 5.88 -8.82 -0.98
C GLY A 34 7.07 -7.92 -0.63
N ILE A 35 6.83 -6.63 -0.35
CA ILE A 35 7.87 -5.62 -0.12
C ILE A 35 7.91 -5.18 1.35
N SER A 36 6.75 -5.10 2.01
CA SER A 36 6.58 -4.61 3.37
C SER A 36 5.92 -5.65 4.27
N ARG A 37 6.27 -5.65 5.56
CA ARG A 37 5.63 -6.48 6.59
C ARG A 37 4.38 -5.84 7.20
N SER A 38 4.13 -4.57 6.92
CA SER A 38 2.93 -3.86 7.40
C SER A 38 2.31 -3.10 6.24
N VAL A 39 1.27 -3.68 5.64
CA VAL A 39 0.46 -3.05 4.61
C VAL A 39 -0.92 -2.79 5.17
N ARG A 40 -1.34 -1.52 5.19
CA ARG A 40 -2.65 -1.10 5.71
C ARG A 40 -3.43 -0.42 4.61
N PHE A 41 -4.62 -0.91 4.32
CA PHE A 41 -5.49 -0.25 3.37
C PHE A 41 -6.00 1.07 3.94
N GLN A 42 -5.91 2.14 3.15
CA GLN A 42 -6.39 3.46 3.55
C GLN A 42 -7.75 3.78 2.95
N ARG A 43 -7.84 3.76 1.62
CA ARG A 43 -9.07 4.09 0.88
C ARG A 43 -8.93 3.75 -0.61
N SER A 44 -10.06 3.65 -1.30
CA SER A 44 -10.12 3.68 -2.75
C SER A 44 -10.80 4.96 -3.25
N LEU A 45 -10.51 5.34 -4.50
CA LEU A 45 -11.19 6.44 -5.20
C LEU A 45 -11.55 6.01 -6.62
N ASP A 46 -12.80 6.24 -7.01
CA ASP A 46 -13.28 6.12 -8.39
C ASP A 46 -12.83 7.33 -9.21
N ASP A 47 -11.53 7.44 -9.41
CA ASP A 47 -10.89 8.50 -10.16
C ASP A 47 -9.85 7.91 -11.12
N THR A 48 -9.55 8.65 -12.18
CA THR A 48 -8.45 8.36 -13.10
C THR A 48 -7.58 9.60 -13.18
N ARG A 49 -6.32 9.48 -12.77
CA ARG A 49 -5.39 10.62 -12.77
C ARG A 49 -4.37 10.45 -13.89
N LYS A 50 -3.95 11.57 -14.48
CA LYS A 50 -2.80 11.60 -15.40
C LYS A 50 -1.53 11.81 -14.59
N TYR A 51 -0.59 10.87 -14.69
CA TYR A 51 0.69 10.93 -13.96
C TYR A 51 1.84 11.16 -14.92
N LYS A 52 2.76 12.07 -14.57
CA LYS A 52 4.02 12.28 -15.32
C LYS A 52 5.04 11.15 -15.11
N LYS A 53 5.03 10.54 -13.94
CA LYS A 53 5.93 9.44 -13.55
C LYS A 53 5.11 8.37 -12.85
N TYR A 54 5.28 7.14 -13.27
CA TYR A 54 4.72 5.96 -12.62
C TYR A 54 5.65 4.77 -12.85
N LYS A 55 5.58 3.79 -11.96
CA LYS A 55 6.15 2.47 -12.17
C LYS A 55 5.03 1.53 -12.62
N ASP A 56 5.23 0.85 -13.74
CA ASP A 56 4.32 -0.18 -14.21
C ASP A 56 4.52 -1.46 -13.38
N LEU A 57 3.41 -2.03 -12.89
CA LEU A 57 3.38 -3.27 -12.11
C LEU A 57 2.81 -4.45 -12.90
N GLY A 58 2.44 -4.26 -14.17
CA GLY A 58 1.78 -5.27 -15.01
C GLY A 58 0.27 -5.37 -14.80
N PHE A 59 -0.22 -5.18 -13.58
CA PHE A 59 -1.66 -5.12 -13.26
C PHE A 59 -2.17 -3.70 -12.97
N GLY A 60 -1.26 -2.76 -12.71
CA GLY A 60 -1.57 -1.40 -12.31
C GLY A 60 -0.32 -0.52 -12.32
N LYS A 61 -0.48 0.75 -11.93
CA LYS A 61 0.59 1.75 -11.96
C LYS A 61 0.80 2.31 -10.56
N LEU A 62 2.00 2.12 -10.01
CA LEU A 62 2.41 2.81 -8.78
C LEU A 62 2.83 4.24 -9.17
N PHE A 63 2.01 5.22 -8.81
CA PHE A 63 2.21 6.61 -9.24
C PHE A 63 2.54 7.55 -8.07
N TYR A 64 2.35 7.10 -6.83
CA TYR A 64 2.53 7.92 -5.65
C TYR A 64 3.23 7.12 -4.55
N CYS A 65 4.27 7.73 -3.97
CA CYS A 65 4.96 7.22 -2.80
C CYS A 65 5.44 8.44 -2.00
N ARG A 66 4.96 8.59 -0.77
CA ARG A 66 5.34 9.70 0.10
C ARG A 66 5.50 9.24 1.54
N HIS A 67 6.62 9.62 2.16
CA HIS A 67 6.84 9.43 3.59
C HIS A 67 5.75 10.12 4.43
N ILE A 68 5.32 9.46 5.49
CA ILE A 68 4.42 10.01 6.50
C ILE A 68 4.97 9.75 7.89
N ALA A 69 4.88 10.75 8.75
CA ALA A 69 5.43 10.66 10.11
C ALA A 69 4.61 9.75 11.04
N ARG A 70 3.33 9.50 10.74
CA ARG A 70 2.42 8.72 11.57
C ARG A 70 1.38 8.00 10.73
N VAL A 71 1.04 6.77 11.12
CA VAL A 71 -0.06 6.01 10.54
C VAL A 71 -1.40 6.64 10.95
N PRO A 72 -2.32 6.91 10.00
CA PRO A 72 -3.68 7.33 10.32
C PRO A 72 -4.39 6.33 11.23
N LYS A 73 -5.26 6.83 12.13
CA LYS A 73 -6.06 5.98 13.03
C LYS A 73 -7.17 5.27 12.25
N GLY A 74 -7.54 4.07 12.70
CA GLY A 74 -8.70 3.32 12.19
C GLY A 74 -8.47 2.62 10.85
N LEU A 75 -7.21 2.45 10.42
CA LEU A 75 -6.91 1.66 9.23
C LEU A 75 -6.96 0.17 9.53
N GLU A 76 -7.48 -0.60 8.58
CA GLU A 76 -7.41 -2.06 8.63
C GLU A 76 -5.94 -2.48 8.69
N ASN A 77 -5.64 -3.38 9.62
CA ASN A 77 -4.31 -3.97 9.73
C ASN A 77 -4.02 -4.87 8.52
N ASP A 78 -2.75 -5.22 8.35
CA ASP A 78 -2.32 -6.17 7.33
C ASP A 78 -3.14 -7.46 7.47
N LYS A 79 -3.84 -7.84 6.39
CA LYS A 79 -4.74 -9.00 6.37
C LYS A 79 -4.01 -10.32 6.50
N ARG A 80 -2.68 -10.35 6.36
CA ARG A 80 -1.90 -11.53 6.72
C ARG A 80 -1.99 -11.69 8.23
N GLU A 81 -2.78 -12.65 8.68
CA GLU A 81 -2.62 -13.22 10.02
C GLU A 81 -1.20 -13.75 10.12
N ARG A 82 -0.29 -12.96 10.70
CA ARG A 82 0.94 -13.56 11.21
C ARG A 82 0.58 -14.19 12.54
N TYR A 83 0.55 -15.52 12.53
CA TYR A 83 0.89 -16.34 13.68
C TYR A 83 2.26 -15.87 14.21
N LEU A 84 2.24 -14.90 15.11
CA LEU A 84 3.40 -14.52 15.92
C LEU A 84 3.20 -15.16 17.28
N ASP A 85 3.38 -16.48 17.36
CA ASP A 85 3.53 -17.19 18.63
C ASP A 85 4.52 -18.37 18.60
N GLU A 86 5.31 -18.57 17.53
CA GLU A 86 6.37 -19.59 17.54
C GLU A 86 7.59 -19.12 16.75
N GLN A 87 8.56 -18.49 17.44
CA GLN A 87 10.01 -18.70 17.32
C GLN A 87 10.74 -18.10 18.52
#